data_AF-A0A2G2LMH6-F1
#
_entry.id   AF-A0A2G2LMH6-F1
#
_cell.length_a   1.000
_cell.length_b   1.000
_cell.length_c   1.000
_cell.angle_alpha   90.00
_cell.angle_beta   90.00
_cell.angle_gamma   90.00
#
_symmetry.space_group_name_H-M   'P 1'
#
loop_
_entity.id
_entity.type
_entity.pdbx_description
1 polymer ?
#
loop_
_entity_poly.entity_id
_entity_poly.type
_entity_poly.pdbx_seq_one_letter_code
_entity_poly.pdbx_strand_id
1 'polypeptide(L)' 'MTTTRVFKSGNSQAVRIPREFQLDVAEVEIFRRGDELKFP' A
#
# COMPACT_ATOMS: atom_id res chain seq x y z
N MET A 1 10.36 -9.17 -7.53
CA MET A 1 9.33 -8.12 -7.71
C MET A 1 7.97 -8.80 -7.62
N THR A 2 7.11 -8.32 -6.72
CA THR A 2 5.75 -8.84 -6.57
C THR A 2 4.78 -7.78 -7.05
N THR A 3 4.01 -8.07 -8.09
CA THR A 3 2.94 -7.20 -8.55
C THR A 3 1.65 -7.58 -7.84
N THR A 4 0.95 -6.59 -7.31
CA THR A 4 -0.35 -6.78 -6.66
C THR A 4 -1.42 -5.93 -7.36
N ARG A 5 -2.68 -6.17 -6.99
CA ARG A 5 -3.81 -5.47 -7.60
C ARG A 5 -4.07 -4.13 -6.92
N VAL A 6 -4.24 -3.11 -7.74
CA VAL A 6 -4.87 -1.85 -7.37
C VAL A 6 -6.38 -2.02 -7.52
N PHE A 7 -7.15 -1.52 -6.56
CA PHE A 7 -8.61 -1.59 -6.58
C PHE A 7 -9.22 -0.33 -5.92
N LYS A 8 -10.56 -0.24 -5.92
CA LYS A 8 -11.30 0.83 -5.24
C LYS A 8 -11.86 0.33 -3.91
N SER A 9 -11.71 1.12 -2.86
CA SER A 9 -12.41 0.93 -1.59
C SER A 9 -13.25 2.18 -1.34
N GLY A 10 -14.56 2.09 -1.59
CA GLY A 10 -15.42 3.27 -1.72
C GLY A 10 -14.87 4.24 -2.78
N ASN A 11 -14.77 5.52 -2.42
CA ASN A 11 -14.24 6.57 -3.29
C ASN A 11 -12.70 6.60 -3.35
N SER A 12 -12.01 5.78 -2.55
CA SER A 12 -10.55 5.77 -2.46
C SER A 12 -9.91 4.75 -3.40
N GLN A 13 -8.66 4.99 -3.78
CA GLN A 13 -7.79 3.98 -4.38
C GLN A 13 -7.12 3.18 -3.27
N ALA A 14 -7.01 1.87 -3.46
CA ALA A 14 -6.39 0.96 -2.50
C ALA A 14 -5.49 -0.05 -3.22
N VAL A 15 -4.53 -0.59 -2.49
CA VAL A 15 -3.61 -1.64 -2.97
C VAL A 15 -3.77 -2.84 -2.06
N ARG A 16 -3.86 -4.05 -2.64
CA ARG A 16 -3.88 -5.28 -1.83
C ARG A 16 -2.48 -5.56 -1.32
N ILE A 17 -2.31 -5.65 0.00
CA ILE A 17 -1.06 -6.07 0.63
C ILE A 17 -1.04 -7.61 0.73
N PRO A 18 -0.10 -8.31 0.05
CA PRO A 18 0.06 -9.76 0.19
C PRO A 18 0.41 -10.17 1.62
N ARG A 19 0.13 -11.43 1.98
CA ARG A 19 0.25 -11.94 3.36
C ARG A 19 1.67 -11.82 3.92
N GLU A 20 2.66 -12.00 3.06
CA GLU A 20 4.09 -11.89 3.35
C GLU A 20 4.56 -10.44 3.62
N PHE A 21 3.74 -9.44 3.27
CA PHE A 21 3.99 -8.01 3.52
C PHE A 21 2.97 -7.40 4.48
N GLN A 22 2.19 -8.23 5.19
CA GLN A 22 1.16 -7.76 6.11
C GLN A 22 1.78 -6.92 7.23
N LEU A 23 1.22 -5.73 7.45
CA LEU A 23 1.60 -4.83 8.54
C LEU A 23 0.89 -5.25 9.83
N ASP A 24 1.56 -5.12 10.97
CA ASP A 24 1.04 -5.37 12.32
C ASP A 24 0.54 -4.09 13.02
N VAL A 25 0.49 -2.99 12.29
CA VAL A 25 0.03 -1.67 12.75
C VAL A 25 -1.31 -1.29 12.12
N ALA A 26 -2.06 -0.43 12.81
CA ALA A 26 -3.35 0.07 12.31
C ALA A 26 -3.20 1.24 11.32
N GLU A 27 -2.09 1.97 11.38
CA GLU A 27 -1.84 3.19 10.62
C GLU A 27 -0.39 3.27 10.17
N VAL A 28 -0.15 3.92 9.02
CA VAL A 28 1.19 4.16 8.46
C VAL A 28 1.29 5.57 7.90
N GLU A 29 2.49 6.12 7.95
CA GLU A 29 2.83 7.34 7.23
C GLU A 29 3.19 7.03 5.77
N ILE A 30 2.74 7.87 4.84
CA ILE A 30 3.02 7.70 3.41
C ILE A 30 4.00 8.77 2.95
N PHE A 31 5.15 8.33 2.42
CA PHE A 31 6.14 9.22 1.81
C PHE A 31 6.19 8.99 0.30
N ARG A 32 6.26 10.09 -0.47
CA ARG A 32 6.42 10.02 -1.93
C ARG A 32 7.76 10.60 -2.36
N ARG A 33 8.52 9.82 -3.15
CA ARG A 33 9.75 10.26 -3.80
C ARG A 33 9.67 9.96 -5.30
N GLY A 34 9.30 10.96 -6.10
CA GLY A 34 9.02 10.78 -7.53
C GLY A 34 7.85 9.82 -7.73
N ASP A 35 8.11 8.68 -8.37
CA ASP A 35 7.12 7.63 -8.64
C ASP A 35 7.09 6.52 -7.58
N GLU A 36 7.90 6.65 -6.53
CA GLU A 36 7.96 5.70 -5.43
C GLU A 36 7.08 6.16 -4.25
N LEU A 37 6.20 5.27 -3.78
CA LEU A 37 5.50 5.38 -2.50
C LEU A 37 6.21 4.49 -1.48
N LYS A 38 6.58 5.07 -0.34
CA LYS A 38 7.18 4.37 0.81
C LYS A 38 6.30 4.51 2.03
N PHE A 39 6.28 3.45 2.81
CA PHE A 39 5.60 3.35 4.10
C PHE A 39 6.62 2.75 5.08
N PRO A 40 6.66 3.19 6.35
CA PRO A 40 7.52 2.58 7.37
C PRO A 40 7.12 1.13 7.67
#